data_AF-A0A524HPD2-F1
#
_entry.id   AF-A0A524HPD2-F1
#
_cell.length_a   1.000
_cell.length_b   1.000
_cell.length_c   1.000
_cell.angle_alpha   90.00
_cell.angle_beta   90.00
_cell.angle_gamma   90.00
#
_symmetry.space_group_name_H-M   'P 1'
#
loop_
_entity.id
_entity.type
_entity.pdbx_description
1 polymer ?
#
loop_
_entity_poly.entity_id
_entity_poly.type
_entity_poly.pdbx_seq_one_letter_code
_entity_poly.pdbx_strand_id
1 'polypeptide(L)' 'MSEATSTLLERESGYTTHCPIKGEASYWALTGAGEAIPRAAWSYVSPLEYSSMIAGHMGFDHRFATIEISPATD' A
#
# COMPACT_ATOMS: atom_id res chain seq x y z
N MET A 1 13.82 -0.44 -20.76
CA MET A 1 13.38 0.78 -20.05
C MET A 1 12.53 0.33 -18.86
N SER A 2 13.12 0.14 -17.68
CA SER A 2 12.35 -0.28 -16.50
C SER A 2 13.08 0.11 -15.21
N GLU A 3 13.13 1.41 -14.94
CA GLU A 3 13.50 1.93 -13.61
C GLU A 3 12.56 3.10 -13.25
N ALA A 4 11.26 2.93 -13.45
CA ALA A 4 10.25 3.95 -13.10
C ALA A 4 9.36 3.56 -11.92
N THR A 5 9.55 2.40 -11.29
CA THR A 5 8.64 1.91 -10.25
C THR A 5 8.76 2.68 -8.92
N SER A 6 9.85 3.42 -8.71
CA SER A 6 10.14 4.01 -7.39
C SER A 6 9.31 5.26 -7.03
N THR A 7 8.48 5.79 -7.95
CA THR A 7 7.83 7.11 -7.74
C THR A 7 6.32 7.13 -8.01
N LEU A 8 5.61 6.00 -7.84
CA LEU A 8 4.16 5.96 -8.06
C LEU A 8 3.31 6.07 -6.78
N LEU A 9 3.88 5.83 -5.59
CA LEU A 9 3.12 5.87 -4.34
C LEU A 9 3.72 6.91 -3.39
N GLU A 10 2.92 7.91 -3.04
CA GLU A 10 3.30 8.97 -2.11
C GLU A 10 2.57 8.80 -0.78
N ARG A 11 3.33 8.87 0.32
CA ARG A 11 2.80 8.67 1.68
C ARG A 11 1.87 9.83 2.07
N GLU A 12 0.66 9.49 2.51
CA GLU A 12 -0.30 10.44 3.06
C GLU A 12 -0.12 10.52 4.59
N SER A 13 0.14 11.73 5.13
CA SER A 13 0.35 11.94 6.57
C SER A 13 -0.91 12.37 7.34
N GLY A 14 -1.95 12.81 6.63
CA GLY A 14 -3.17 13.36 7.23
C GLY A 14 -4.29 12.35 7.50
N TYR A 15 -4.10 11.08 7.16
CA TYR A 15 -5.14 10.06 7.27
C TYR A 15 -4.57 8.71 7.70
N THR A 16 -5.12 8.19 8.79
CA THR A 16 -4.88 6.83 9.29
C THR A 16 -6.20 6.20 9.72
N THR A 17 -6.23 4.88 9.82
CA THR A 17 -7.37 4.18 10.42
C THR A 17 -6.88 3.16 11.43
N HIS A 18 -7.63 3.00 12.51
CA HIS A 18 -7.32 2.01 13.53
C HIS A 18 -8.10 0.71 13.31
N CYS A 19 -7.40 -0.43 13.38
CA CYS A 19 -8.01 -1.75 13.44
C CYS A 19 -7.66 -2.42 14.79
N PRO A 20 -8.64 -2.88 15.59
CA PRO A 20 -8.38 -3.44 16.92
C PRO A 20 -7.43 -4.64 16.97
N ILE A 21 -7.29 -5.35 15.84
CA ILE A 21 -6.45 -6.56 15.74
C ILE A 21 -5.17 -6.37 14.90
N LYS A 22 -5.11 -5.34 14.06
CA LYS A 22 -3.97 -5.09 13.16
C LYS A 22 -3.16 -3.86 13.55
N GLY A 23 -3.72 -2.91 14.29
CA GLY A 23 -3.07 -1.65 14.67
C GLY A 23 -3.42 -0.51 13.71
N GLU A 24 -2.48 0.44 13.57
CA GLU A 24 -2.65 1.64 12.74
C GLU A 24 -2.34 1.35 11.28
N ALA A 25 -3.32 1.57 10.40
CA ALA A 25 -3.11 1.58 8.97
C ALA A 25 -2.68 2.97 8.52
N SER A 26 -1.61 2.99 7.76
CA SER A 26 -1.13 4.19 7.06
C SER A 26 -1.45 4.11 5.58
N TYR A 27 -1.60 5.26 4.92
CA TYR A 27 -2.11 5.33 3.55
C TYR A 27 -1.13 5.99 2.58
N TRP A 28 -1.25 5.62 1.31
CA TRP A 28 -0.51 6.20 0.19
C TRP A 28 -1.46 6.53 -0.96
N ALA A 29 -1.18 7.66 -1.60
CA ALA A 29 -1.81 8.07 -2.84
C ALA A 29 -1.03 7.51 -4.04
N LEU A 30 -1.75 7.07 -5.08
CA LEU A 30 -1.13 6.75 -6.37
C LEU A 30 -0.92 8.05 -7.15
N THR A 31 0.33 8.41 -7.37
CA THR A 31 0.76 9.54 -8.21
C THR A 31 1.46 9.01 -9.46
N GLY A 32 1.44 9.75 -10.57
CA GLY A 32 2.19 9.35 -11.79
C GLY A 32 1.43 8.53 -12.84
N ALA A 33 0.13 8.25 -12.63
CA ALA A 33 -0.75 7.65 -13.65
C ALA A 33 -1.86 8.61 -14.16
N GLY A 34 -1.77 9.91 -13.85
CA GLY A 34 -2.79 10.92 -14.16
C GLY A 34 -3.21 11.70 -12.91
N GLU A 35 -4.52 11.87 -12.71
CA GLU A 35 -5.06 12.43 -11.47
C GLU A 35 -4.66 11.55 -10.28
N ALA A 36 -4.19 12.18 -9.20
CA ALA A 36 -3.77 11.46 -8.02
C ALA A 36 -4.96 10.72 -7.39
N ILE A 37 -4.78 9.42 -7.10
CA ILE A 37 -5.80 8.61 -6.44
C ILE A 37 -5.46 8.53 -4.95
N PRO A 38 -6.16 9.27 -4.07
CA PRO A 38 -5.88 9.24 -2.64
C PRO A 38 -6.27 7.88 -2.05
N ARG A 39 -5.55 7.45 -1.00
CA ARG A 39 -5.83 6.22 -0.24
C ARG A 39 -5.89 4.96 -1.13
N ALA A 40 -5.13 4.95 -2.21
CA ALA A 40 -5.08 3.83 -3.16
C ALA A 40 -4.39 2.58 -2.59
N ALA A 41 -3.46 2.78 -1.65
CA ALA A 41 -2.79 1.70 -0.94
C ALA A 41 -2.70 1.99 0.57
N TRP A 42 -2.53 0.94 1.35
CA TRP A 42 -2.30 1.04 2.80
C TRP A 42 -1.31 -0.01 3.29
N SER A 43 -0.74 0.22 4.47
CA SER A 43 0.12 -0.73 5.16
C SER A 43 -0.02 -0.56 6.67
N TYR A 44 0.07 -1.68 7.37
CA TYR A 44 0.29 -1.68 8.82
C TYR A 44 1.81 -1.70 9.03
N VAL A 45 2.42 -0.51 9.12
CA VAL A 45 3.89 -0.37 9.24
C VAL A 45 4.40 -0.97 10.55
N SER A 46 3.63 -0.79 11.63
CA SER A 46 3.89 -1.37 12.94
C SER A 46 2.61 -2.06 13.43
N PRO A 47 2.32 -3.28 12.95
CA PRO A 47 1.11 -3.98 13.32
C PRO A 47 1.19 -4.50 14.76
N LEU A 48 0.03 -4.82 15.34
CA LEU A 48 -0.03 -5.53 16.63
C LEU A 48 0.56 -6.95 16.50
N GLU A 49 1.02 -7.52 17.62
CA GLU A 49 1.73 -8.81 17.67
C GLU A 49 1.02 -9.94 16.91
N TYR A 50 -0.30 -10.05 17.07
CA TYR A 50 -1.13 -11.05 16.40
C TYR A 50 -1.11 -10.93 14.87
N SER A 51 -0.85 -9.73 14.35
CA SER A 51 -0.78 -9.42 12.91
C SER A 51 0.65 -9.11 12.46
N SER A 52 1.68 -9.51 13.21
CA SER A 52 3.09 -9.26 12.88
C SER A 52 3.49 -9.76 11.48
N MET A 53 2.88 -10.84 10.99
CA MET A 53 3.16 -11.41 9.67
C MET A 53 2.90 -10.46 8.50
N ILE A 54 2.03 -9.44 8.66
CA ILE A 54 1.73 -8.46 7.60
C ILE A 54 2.54 -7.16 7.74
N ALA A 55 3.50 -7.10 8.67
CA ALA A 55 4.36 -5.92 8.82
C ALA A 55 5.06 -5.59 7.50
N GLY A 56 5.00 -4.32 7.10
CA GLY A 56 5.63 -3.83 5.87
C GLY A 56 4.98 -4.29 4.56
N HIS A 57 3.93 -5.12 4.60
CA HIS A 57 3.18 -5.50 3.39
C HIS A 57 2.22 -4.37 3.01
N MET A 58 1.95 -4.24 1.70
CA MET A 58 0.95 -3.31 1.18
C MET A 58 -0.35 -4.02 0.80
N GLY A 59 -1.47 -3.40 1.17
CA GLY A 59 -2.78 -3.67 0.59
C GLY A 59 -3.13 -2.60 -0.44
N PHE A 60 -3.92 -2.97 -1.43
CA PHE A 60 -4.36 -2.09 -2.51
C PHE A 60 -5.88 -2.10 -2.59
N ASP A 61 -6.45 -0.92 -2.87
CA ASP A 61 -7.88 -0.79 -3.06
C ASP A 61 -8.27 -1.36 -4.43
N HIS A 62 -9.08 -2.42 -4.43
CA HIS A 62 -9.50 -3.12 -5.64
C HIS A 62 -10.28 -2.24 -6.65
N ARG A 63 -10.75 -1.06 -6.24
CA ARG A 63 -11.40 -0.10 -7.15
C ARG A 63 -10.41 0.55 -8.10
N PHE A 64 -9.13 0.59 -7.72
CA PHE A 64 -8.08 1.31 -8.43
C PHE A 64 -6.93 0.42 -8.88
N ALA A 65 -6.89 -0.83 -8.43
CA ALA A 65 -5.80 -1.76 -8.74
C ALA A 65 -6.30 -3.17 -9.08
N THR A 66 -5.69 -3.77 -10.11
CA THR A 66 -5.73 -5.20 -10.39
C THR A 66 -4.41 -5.81 -9.92
N ILE A 67 -4.47 -6.92 -9.19
CA ILE A 67 -3.29 -7.66 -8.75
C ILE A 67 -3.04 -8.81 -9.71
N GLU A 68 -1.89 -8.79 -10.38
CA GLU A 68 -1.43 -9.85 -11.27
C GLU A 68 -0.19 -10.50 -10.70
N ILE A 69 -0.13 -11.84 -10.73
CA ILE A 69 1.03 -12.61 -10.28
C ILE A 69 1.68 -13.20 -11.52
N SER A 70 2.89 -12.75 -11.82
CA SER A 70 3.73 -13.39 -12.82
C SER A 70 4.72 -14.33 -12.13
N PRO A 71 5.01 -15.51 -12.71
CA PRO A 71 6.03 -16.39 -12.16
C PRO A 71 7.37 -15.64 -12.08
N ALA A 72 8.07 -15.78 -10.96
CA ALA A 72 9.45 -15.33 -10.88
C ALA A 72 10.24 -16.09 -11.95
N THR A 73 10.79 -15.37 -12.92
CA THR A 73 11.76 -15.96 -13.85
C THR A 73 13.04 -16.14 -13.05
N ASP A 74 13.55 -17.37 -12.99
CA ASP A 74 14.87 -17.70 -12.41
C ASP A 74 15.99 -17.05 -13.24
#